data_AF-A0A925KIV9-F1
#
_entry.id   AF-A0A925KIV9-F1
#
_cell.length_a   1.000
_cell.length_b   1.000
_cell.length_c   1.000
_cell.angle_alpha   90.00
_cell.angle_beta   90.00
_cell.angle_gamma   90.00
#
_symmetry.space_group_name_H-M   'P 1'
#
loop_
_entity.id
_entity.type
_entity.pdbx_description
1 polymer ?
#
loop_
_entity_poly.entity_id
_entity_poly.type
_entity_poly.pdbx_seq_one_letter_code
_entity_poly.pdbx_strand_id
1 'polypeptide(L)'
;MMPRLTPSIVHALLLCLCPGVSHAATAAMPELPAARVIGTVLLNRGDRIDTGTLGSVAVSDPRLGSATLSVLGTPLSIVQASASAGPSADLALLFNRGVGILSFGFAIDGPTSTVPVLIDVLGSAMGAASAGASFAVLAGWELYSSPSQTQLLATDLVQSGQVSGTFAQGFQRTVPLTLNTQQVYWVVLRADAGAAASKLGSSAQASSFVDPLFRTGAGVDGDLYDFVFSAGIGNQPVPEPAAVLLTGLGLGMLALRMRRSASPAQRR
;
A
#
# COMPACT_ATOMS: atom_id res chain seq x y z
N MET A 1 23.03 -20.65 -94.77
CA MET A 1 23.36 -19.23 -94.52
C MET A 1 22.58 -18.77 -93.30
N MET A 2 23.28 -18.52 -92.19
CA MET A 2 22.74 -17.91 -90.97
C MET A 2 22.43 -16.42 -91.21
N PRO A 3 21.50 -15.87 -90.42
CA PRO A 3 21.84 -14.65 -89.70
C PRO A 3 21.64 -14.80 -88.19
N ARG A 4 22.62 -14.29 -87.46
CA ARG A 4 22.66 -14.11 -86.01
C ARG A 4 21.70 -12.99 -85.59
N LEU A 5 21.00 -13.17 -84.48
CA LEU A 5 20.45 -12.08 -83.67
C LEU A 5 20.87 -12.26 -82.21
N THR A 6 21.15 -11.11 -81.62
CA THR A 6 21.92 -10.77 -80.42
C THR A 6 21.13 -10.90 -79.10
N PRO A 7 21.81 -10.88 -77.93
CA PRO A 7 21.21 -11.12 -76.63
C PRO A 7 20.51 -9.87 -76.08
N SER A 8 19.49 -10.04 -75.24
CA SER A 8 18.88 -8.91 -74.52
C SER A 8 18.41 -9.29 -73.12
N ILE A 9 19.04 -8.61 -72.16
CA ILE A 9 18.47 -8.05 -70.93
C ILE A 9 18.19 -9.06 -69.81
N VAL A 10 19.25 -9.33 -69.05
CA VAL A 10 19.18 -9.77 -67.64
C VAL A 10 18.61 -8.60 -66.82
N HIS A 11 17.39 -8.77 -66.30
CA HIS A 11 16.81 -7.89 -65.28
C HIS A 11 17.58 -8.06 -63.98
N ALA A 12 18.55 -7.18 -63.72
CA ALA A 12 19.13 -7.02 -62.39
C ALA A 12 18.18 -6.16 -61.54
N LEU A 13 17.27 -6.82 -60.82
CA LEU A 13 16.47 -6.21 -59.77
C LEU A 13 17.37 -5.97 -58.55
N LEU A 14 18.02 -4.80 -58.51
CA LEU A 14 18.81 -4.37 -57.36
C LEU A 14 17.84 -3.91 -56.25
N LEU A 15 17.42 -4.83 -55.39
CA LEU A 15 16.74 -4.49 -54.13
C LEU A 15 17.75 -3.76 -53.23
N CYS A 16 17.67 -2.42 -53.19
CA CYS A 16 18.27 -1.64 -52.12
C CYS A 16 17.49 -1.92 -50.83
N LEU A 17 17.91 -2.95 -50.10
CA LEU A 17 17.60 -3.10 -48.68
C LEU A 17 18.38 -2.01 -47.94
N CYS A 18 17.78 -0.84 -47.79
CA CYS A 18 18.22 0.13 -46.78
C CYS A 18 17.75 -0.41 -45.42
N PRO A 19 18.65 -0.84 -44.51
CA PRO A 19 18.28 -0.98 -43.11
C PRO A 19 18.08 0.45 -42.58
N GLY A 20 16.87 0.97 -42.79
CA GLY A 20 16.40 2.15 -42.09
C GLY A 20 16.27 1.77 -40.63
N VAL A 21 17.33 1.99 -39.86
CA VAL A 21 17.29 1.96 -38.39
C VAL A 21 16.37 3.10 -37.98
N SER A 22 15.07 2.79 -37.95
CA SER A 22 14.05 3.66 -37.43
C SER A 22 14.33 3.76 -35.94
N HIS A 23 15.04 4.81 -35.54
CA HIS A 23 15.12 5.21 -34.16
C HIS A 23 13.71 5.68 -33.81
N ALA A 24 12.87 4.76 -33.34
CA ALA A 24 11.60 5.10 -32.75
C ALA A 24 11.93 6.06 -31.62
N ALA A 25 11.60 7.34 -31.82
CA ALA A 25 11.76 8.34 -30.78
C ALA A 25 10.99 7.85 -29.57
N THR A 26 11.67 7.64 -28.45
CA THR A 26 11.03 7.36 -27.16
C THR A 26 10.07 8.51 -26.91
N ALA A 27 8.77 8.20 -26.90
CA ALA A 27 7.78 9.22 -26.57
C ALA A 27 8.09 9.72 -25.16
N ALA A 28 8.02 11.04 -24.97
CA ALA A 28 8.26 11.64 -23.67
C ALA A 28 7.31 11.03 -22.64
N MET A 29 7.84 10.64 -21.48
CA MET A 29 7.05 10.09 -20.39
C MET A 29 5.96 11.09 -19.99
N PRO A 30 4.70 10.65 -19.83
CA PRO A 30 3.63 11.54 -19.40
C PRO A 30 3.93 12.11 -18.02
N GLU A 31 3.55 13.36 -17.81
CA GLU A 31 3.63 13.99 -16.49
C GLU A 31 2.72 13.26 -15.49
N LEU A 32 3.29 12.85 -14.36
CA LEU A 32 2.54 12.17 -13.30
C LEU A 32 1.85 13.21 -12.41
N PRO A 33 0.53 13.07 -12.15
CA PRO A 33 -0.14 13.93 -11.19
C PRO A 33 0.49 13.80 -9.80
N ALA A 34 0.44 14.86 -9.00
CA ALA A 34 0.91 14.82 -7.62
C ALA A 34 0.11 13.82 -6.78
N ALA A 35 0.79 13.14 -5.84
CA ALA A 35 0.13 12.32 -4.84
C ALA A 35 -0.76 13.20 -3.95
N ARG A 36 -1.91 12.67 -3.57
CA ARG A 36 -2.91 13.36 -2.76
C ARG A 36 -3.24 12.57 -1.51
N VAL A 37 -3.19 13.25 -0.37
CA VAL A 37 -3.63 12.71 0.92
C VAL A 37 -4.93 13.40 1.34
N ILE A 38 -5.87 12.61 1.85
CA ILE A 38 -7.05 13.11 2.56
C ILE A 38 -7.14 12.30 3.84
N GLY A 39 -6.93 12.93 4.98
CA GLY A 39 -6.94 12.25 6.27
C GLY A 39 -7.64 13.06 7.34
N THR A 40 -8.26 12.35 8.28
CA THR A 40 -8.84 12.93 9.49
C THR A 40 -8.57 12.00 10.66
N VAL A 41 -8.19 12.59 11.79
CA VAL A 41 -8.15 11.92 13.09
C VAL A 41 -9.04 12.70 14.06
N LEU A 42 -9.90 12.00 14.78
CA LEU A 42 -10.94 12.59 15.62
C LEU A 42 -11.02 11.90 16.98
N LEU A 43 -11.09 12.70 18.03
CA LEU A 43 -11.65 12.33 19.34
C LEU A 43 -12.95 13.12 19.54
N ASN A 44 -14.09 12.45 19.70
CA ASN A 44 -15.44 13.06 19.74
C ASN A 44 -15.68 14.05 20.92
N ARG A 45 -14.70 14.23 21.80
CA ARG A 45 -14.70 15.25 22.88
C ARG A 45 -13.34 15.91 23.08
N GLY A 46 -12.44 15.74 22.12
CA GLY A 46 -11.11 16.29 22.14
C GLY A 46 -10.81 16.91 20.79
N ASP A 47 -9.62 16.61 20.30
CA ASP A 47 -9.12 17.23 19.08
C ASP A 47 -9.58 16.52 17.81
N ARG A 48 -9.64 17.33 16.76
CA ARG A 48 -9.74 16.89 15.38
C ARG A 48 -8.55 17.44 14.61
N ILE A 49 -7.87 16.57 13.89
CA ILE A 49 -6.79 16.94 12.98
C ILE A 49 -7.16 16.44 11.59
N ASP A 50 -7.31 17.37 10.65
CA ASP A 50 -7.38 17.06 9.23
C ASP A 50 -5.97 17.20 8.64
N THR A 51 -5.55 16.23 7.80
CA THR A 51 -4.26 16.26 7.12
C THR A 51 -4.43 16.08 5.61
N GLY A 52 -3.64 16.84 4.86
CA GLY A 52 -3.53 16.77 3.40
C GLY A 52 -2.13 16.36 2.92
N THR A 53 -1.25 15.94 3.84
CA THR A 53 0.16 15.63 3.55
C THR A 53 0.54 14.23 4.02
N LEU A 54 1.61 13.68 3.44
CA LEU A 54 2.25 12.47 3.95
C LEU A 54 2.77 12.69 5.38
N GLY A 55 2.81 11.62 6.17
CA GLY A 55 3.27 11.61 7.55
C GLY A 55 2.29 10.90 8.50
N SER A 56 2.57 11.02 9.79
CA SER A 56 1.74 10.46 10.85
C SER A 56 1.14 11.59 11.69
N VAL A 57 -0.15 11.46 11.99
CA VAL A 57 -0.87 12.32 12.93
C VAL A 57 -1.53 11.46 13.99
N ALA A 58 -1.49 11.92 15.22
CA ALA A 58 -2.04 11.20 16.36
C ALA A 58 -2.65 12.20 17.34
N VAL A 59 -3.76 11.79 17.93
CA VAL A 59 -4.42 12.49 19.04
C VAL A 59 -4.74 11.45 20.10
N SER A 60 -4.44 11.78 21.35
CA SER A 60 -4.66 10.89 22.47
C SER A 60 -5.00 11.69 23.72
N ASP A 61 -5.89 11.12 24.51
CA ASP A 61 -6.25 11.63 25.83
C ASP A 61 -6.47 10.43 26.75
N PRO A 62 -5.89 10.42 27.98
CA PRO A 62 -6.00 9.29 28.90
C PRO A 62 -7.44 8.88 29.25
N ARG A 63 -8.41 9.80 29.16
CA ARG A 63 -9.83 9.58 29.47
C ARG A 63 -10.67 9.30 28.22
N LEU A 64 -10.29 9.85 27.07
CA LEU A 64 -11.06 9.71 25.83
C LEU A 64 -10.60 8.54 24.94
N GLY A 65 -9.33 8.11 25.07
CA GLY A 65 -8.71 7.09 24.23
C GLY A 65 -7.72 7.70 23.22
N SER A 66 -7.54 7.05 22.08
CA SER A 66 -6.61 7.52 21.05
C SER A 66 -7.13 7.27 19.64
N ALA A 67 -6.64 8.07 18.70
CA ALA A 67 -6.72 7.75 17.28
C ALA A 67 -5.43 8.19 16.58
N THR A 68 -5.03 7.41 15.59
CA THR A 68 -3.82 7.65 14.79
C THR A 68 -4.12 7.42 13.32
N LEU A 69 -3.46 8.21 12.47
CA LEU A 69 -3.39 7.98 11.04
C LEU A 69 -1.94 8.11 10.60
N SER A 70 -1.47 7.17 9.80
CA SER A 70 -0.16 7.20 9.17
C SER A 70 -0.34 7.01 7.67
N VAL A 71 0.12 7.98 6.89
CA VAL A 71 0.12 7.95 5.43
C VAL A 71 1.55 8.15 4.95
N LEU A 72 2.22 7.06 4.62
CA LEU A 72 3.62 7.07 4.19
C LEU A 72 3.70 6.89 2.69
N GLY A 73 4.62 7.61 2.05
CA GLY A 73 4.87 7.48 0.62
C GLY A 73 6.19 6.78 0.32
N THR A 74 7.22 6.96 1.15
CA THR A 74 8.55 6.36 0.99
C THR A 74 9.02 5.66 2.27
N PRO A 75 9.74 4.52 2.18
CA PRO A 75 10.10 3.81 0.94
C PRO A 75 8.92 3.06 0.28
N LEU A 76 7.80 2.89 1.00
CA LEU A 76 6.56 2.26 0.51
C LEU A 76 5.35 3.18 0.72
N SER A 77 4.32 2.94 -0.10
CA SER A 77 3.02 3.60 0.01
C SER A 77 2.14 2.90 1.03
N ILE A 78 2.04 3.42 2.23
CA ILE A 78 1.28 2.78 3.32
C ILE A 78 0.20 3.72 3.80
N VAL A 79 -1.00 3.18 4.01
CA VAL A 79 -2.07 3.87 4.76
C VAL A 79 -2.46 3.00 5.94
N GLN A 80 -2.34 3.55 7.15
CA GLN A 80 -2.70 2.88 8.39
C GLN A 80 -3.54 3.81 9.26
N ALA A 81 -4.65 3.30 9.79
CA ALA A 81 -5.45 3.98 10.79
C ALA A 81 -5.64 3.10 12.02
N SER A 82 -5.68 3.71 13.19
CA SER A 82 -6.08 3.04 14.43
C SER A 82 -6.94 3.95 15.30
N ALA A 83 -7.83 3.36 16.08
CA ALA A 83 -8.62 4.05 17.06
C ALA A 83 -8.87 3.15 18.27
N SER A 84 -8.87 3.73 19.46
CA SER A 84 -9.26 3.09 20.70
C SER A 84 -10.17 4.01 21.48
N ALA A 85 -11.26 3.50 22.05
CA ALA A 85 -12.18 4.26 22.89
C ALA A 85 -12.43 3.49 24.19
N GLY A 86 -12.32 4.16 25.33
CA GLY A 86 -12.44 3.53 26.65
C GLY A 86 -11.35 2.48 26.96
N PRO A 87 -11.44 1.80 28.11
CA PRO A 87 -12.46 1.97 29.13
C PRO A 87 -12.27 3.28 29.90
N SER A 88 -13.38 3.98 30.17
CA SER A 88 -13.41 5.14 31.08
C SER A 88 -14.39 4.85 32.21
N ALA A 89 -13.97 5.16 33.44
CA ALA A 89 -14.78 4.99 34.64
C ALA A 89 -15.83 6.08 34.81
N ASP A 90 -15.66 7.21 34.12
CA ASP A 90 -16.32 8.48 34.39
C ASP A 90 -16.95 9.13 33.14
N LEU A 91 -16.60 8.66 31.94
CA LEU A 91 -17.11 9.16 30.66
C LEU A 91 -17.70 8.02 29.82
N ALA A 92 -18.93 8.24 29.35
CA ALA A 92 -19.59 7.41 28.35
C ALA A 92 -19.74 8.17 27.03
N LEU A 93 -20.15 7.46 25.98
CA LEU A 93 -20.35 8.01 24.61
C LEU A 93 -19.04 8.56 24.03
N LEU A 94 -17.95 7.80 24.22
CA LEU A 94 -16.66 8.08 23.59
C LEU A 94 -16.69 7.56 22.16
N PHE A 95 -16.08 8.29 21.23
CA PHE A 95 -15.91 7.86 19.85
C PHE A 95 -14.63 8.46 19.30
N ASN A 96 -13.76 7.60 18.75
CA ASN A 96 -12.51 8.01 18.14
C ASN A 96 -12.40 7.37 16.77
N ARG A 97 -11.77 8.07 15.82
CA ARG A 97 -11.62 7.58 14.44
C ARG A 97 -10.34 8.09 13.82
N GLY A 98 -9.60 7.22 13.16
CA GLY A 98 -8.60 7.58 12.16
C GLY A 98 -9.11 7.14 10.79
N VAL A 99 -9.06 8.03 9.80
CA VAL A 99 -9.42 7.70 8.42
C VAL A 99 -8.45 8.38 7.46
N GLY A 100 -7.98 7.66 6.46
CA GLY A 100 -7.03 8.16 5.48
C GLY A 100 -7.25 7.57 4.11
N ILE A 101 -7.02 8.42 3.11
CA ILE A 101 -6.97 8.07 1.70
C ILE A 101 -5.65 8.62 1.15
N LEU A 102 -4.88 7.74 0.51
CA LEU A 102 -3.75 8.12 -0.33
C LEU A 102 -4.11 7.81 -1.78
N SER A 103 -3.92 8.77 -2.68
CA SER A 103 -4.10 8.55 -4.11
C SER A 103 -2.89 9.04 -4.88
N PHE A 104 -2.38 8.23 -5.81
CA PHE A 104 -1.18 8.56 -6.57
C PHE A 104 -1.20 7.90 -7.94
N GLY A 105 -0.41 8.46 -8.85
CA GLY A 105 -0.18 7.90 -10.16
C GLY A 105 1.12 7.11 -10.24
N PHE A 106 1.18 6.17 -11.17
CA PHE A 106 2.45 5.61 -11.63
C PHE A 106 2.40 5.35 -13.14
N ALA A 107 3.57 5.27 -13.74
CA ALA A 107 3.78 4.83 -15.11
C ALA A 107 4.96 3.86 -15.15
N ILE A 108 5.04 3.09 -16.24
CA ILE A 108 6.18 2.24 -16.53
C ILE A 108 6.98 2.93 -17.63
N ASP A 109 8.20 3.33 -17.31
CA ASP A 109 9.15 3.85 -18.28
C ASP A 109 9.78 2.69 -19.08
N GLY A 110 10.15 2.95 -20.32
CA GLY A 110 10.69 1.97 -21.25
C GLY A 110 10.07 2.03 -22.65
N PRO A 111 10.45 1.12 -23.57
CA PRO A 111 9.90 1.08 -24.93
C PRO A 111 8.39 0.89 -24.93
N THR A 112 7.71 1.45 -25.94
CA THR A 112 6.25 1.32 -26.08
C THR A 112 5.88 -0.15 -26.28
N SER A 113 5.32 -0.75 -25.23
CA SER A 113 5.00 -2.18 -25.18
C SER A 113 3.97 -2.46 -24.08
N THR A 114 3.55 -3.71 -23.99
CA THR A 114 2.81 -4.24 -22.84
C THR A 114 3.77 -5.01 -21.93
N VAL A 115 3.71 -4.72 -20.64
CA VAL A 115 4.60 -5.29 -19.62
C VAL A 115 3.77 -6.04 -18.59
N PRO A 116 4.09 -7.31 -18.32
CA PRO A 116 3.56 -8.03 -17.16
C PRO A 116 3.98 -7.32 -15.86
N VAL A 117 3.00 -7.00 -15.02
CA VAL A 117 3.18 -6.39 -13.70
C VAL A 117 2.56 -7.27 -12.64
N LEU A 118 3.24 -7.40 -11.51
CA LEU A 118 2.74 -8.05 -10.32
C LEU A 118 2.57 -6.98 -9.23
N ILE A 119 1.40 -6.95 -8.61
CA ILE A 119 1.16 -6.09 -7.45
C ILE A 119 0.93 -6.99 -6.25
N ASP A 120 1.91 -7.06 -5.35
CA ASP A 120 1.75 -7.74 -4.07
C ASP A 120 1.05 -6.79 -3.12
N VAL A 121 -0.13 -7.17 -2.64
CA VAL A 121 -0.91 -6.29 -1.77
C VAL A 121 -1.20 -6.98 -0.46
N LEU A 122 -0.88 -6.26 0.62
CA LEU A 122 -1.21 -6.63 1.98
C LEU A 122 -2.24 -5.63 2.52
N GLY A 123 -3.30 -6.14 3.12
CA GLY A 123 -4.26 -5.33 3.85
C GLY A 123 -4.86 -6.10 5.01
N SER A 124 -5.16 -5.38 6.09
CA SER A 124 -5.76 -5.94 7.30
C SER A 124 -6.73 -4.95 7.92
N ALA A 125 -7.84 -5.46 8.43
CA ALA A 125 -8.82 -4.71 9.19
C ALA A 125 -9.23 -5.53 10.42
N MET A 126 -9.04 -4.96 11.61
CA MET A 126 -9.23 -5.64 12.88
C MET A 126 -9.98 -4.75 13.86
N GLY A 127 -10.97 -5.31 14.55
CA GLY A 127 -11.75 -4.61 15.55
C GLY A 127 -12.11 -5.52 16.71
N ALA A 128 -12.16 -4.96 17.92
CA ALA A 128 -12.63 -5.64 19.11
C ALA A 128 -13.46 -4.65 19.94
N ALA A 129 -14.61 -5.08 20.42
CA ALA A 129 -15.47 -4.29 21.29
C ALA A 129 -16.05 -5.14 22.41
N SER A 130 -15.98 -4.62 23.63
CA SER A 130 -16.67 -5.18 24.79
C SER A 130 -18.18 -4.90 24.71
N ALA A 131 -18.95 -5.46 25.65
CA ALA A 131 -20.37 -5.11 25.78
C ALA A 131 -20.55 -3.58 25.96
N GLY A 132 -21.47 -2.99 25.18
CA GLY A 132 -21.71 -1.54 25.21
C GLY A 132 -20.66 -0.69 24.50
N ALA A 133 -19.81 -1.29 23.67
CA ALA A 133 -18.88 -0.63 22.78
C ALA A 133 -19.09 -1.10 21.33
N SER A 134 -18.51 -0.39 20.37
CA SER A 134 -18.58 -0.76 18.96
C SER A 134 -17.33 -0.37 18.18
N PHE A 135 -17.10 -1.01 17.04
CA PHE A 135 -16.06 -0.63 16.09
C PHE A 135 -16.60 -0.57 14.66
N ALA A 136 -15.86 0.09 13.78
CA ALA A 136 -16.03 0.02 12.33
C ALA A 136 -14.64 0.09 11.69
N VAL A 137 -14.32 -0.83 10.78
CA VAL A 137 -13.01 -0.86 10.11
C VAL A 137 -13.15 -1.08 8.62
N LEU A 138 -12.26 -0.47 7.84
CA LEU A 138 -12.10 -0.67 6.41
C LEU A 138 -10.62 -0.59 6.03
N ALA A 139 -10.18 -1.55 5.22
CA ALA A 139 -8.90 -1.53 4.52
C ALA A 139 -9.16 -1.87 3.06
N GLY A 140 -8.69 -1.05 2.13
CA GLY A 140 -8.86 -1.33 0.72
C GLY A 140 -7.89 -0.62 -0.20
N TRP A 141 -7.75 -1.16 -1.39
CA TRP A 141 -7.00 -0.55 -2.48
C TRP A 141 -7.74 -0.71 -3.81
N GLU A 142 -7.51 0.23 -4.70
CA GLU A 142 -8.11 0.28 -6.03
C GLU A 142 -7.05 0.74 -7.02
N LEU A 143 -7.02 0.11 -8.20
CA LEU A 143 -6.18 0.50 -9.34
C LEU A 143 -7.07 0.84 -10.54
N TYR A 144 -6.85 2.00 -11.14
CA TYR A 144 -7.55 2.48 -12.31
C TYR A 144 -6.63 2.67 -13.50
N SER A 145 -7.20 2.57 -14.71
CA SER A 145 -6.49 2.76 -15.98
C SER A 145 -6.07 4.21 -16.27
N SER A 146 -6.59 5.18 -15.51
CA SER A 146 -6.30 6.61 -15.68
C SER A 146 -6.57 7.41 -14.40
N PRO A 147 -5.99 8.62 -14.25
CA PRO A 147 -6.30 9.54 -13.14
C PRO A 147 -7.78 9.94 -13.06
N SER A 148 -8.50 9.94 -14.18
CA SER A 148 -9.95 10.16 -14.23
C SER A 148 -10.78 8.98 -13.75
N GLN A 149 -10.15 7.87 -13.32
CA GLN A 149 -10.81 6.69 -12.76
C GLN A 149 -11.85 6.05 -13.70
N THR A 150 -11.57 6.05 -15.01
CA THR A 150 -12.51 5.60 -16.04
C THR A 150 -12.80 4.09 -16.01
N GLN A 151 -11.80 3.28 -15.64
CA GLN A 151 -11.95 1.82 -15.55
C GLN A 151 -11.17 1.29 -14.35
N LEU A 152 -11.85 0.53 -13.49
CA LEU A 152 -11.23 -0.22 -12.40
C LEU A 152 -10.56 -1.48 -12.98
N LEU A 153 -9.26 -1.63 -12.72
CA LEU A 153 -8.44 -2.75 -13.17
C LEU A 153 -8.30 -3.82 -12.09
N ALA A 154 -8.13 -3.42 -10.84
CA ALA A 154 -7.97 -4.31 -9.71
C ALA A 154 -8.45 -3.66 -8.40
N THR A 155 -8.90 -4.47 -7.45
CA THR A 155 -9.27 -4.04 -6.11
C THR A 155 -9.25 -5.19 -5.10
N ASP A 156 -8.95 -4.85 -3.84
CA ASP A 156 -9.33 -5.63 -2.68
C ASP A 156 -9.92 -4.69 -1.62
N LEU A 157 -10.93 -5.19 -0.92
CA LEU A 157 -11.60 -4.47 0.14
C LEU A 157 -11.96 -5.43 1.26
N VAL A 158 -11.63 -5.05 2.49
CA VAL A 158 -12.13 -5.67 3.70
C VAL A 158 -12.81 -4.58 4.51
N GLN A 159 -14.04 -4.85 4.92
CA GLN A 159 -14.82 -3.96 5.76
C GLN A 159 -15.56 -4.79 6.81
N SER A 160 -15.62 -4.31 8.03
CA SER A 160 -16.40 -4.97 9.07
C SER A 160 -17.89 -4.89 8.74
N GLY A 161 -18.53 -6.04 8.50
CA GLY A 161 -19.99 -6.16 8.40
C GLY A 161 -20.71 -6.20 9.77
N GLN A 162 -19.95 -6.24 10.86
CA GLN A 162 -20.42 -6.24 12.23
C GLN A 162 -19.74 -5.13 13.03
N VAL A 163 -20.39 -4.66 14.09
CA VAL A 163 -19.91 -3.54 14.90
C VAL A 163 -19.57 -3.91 16.34
N SER A 164 -19.70 -5.19 16.73
CA SER A 164 -19.48 -5.67 18.09
C SER A 164 -18.74 -7.01 18.10
N GLY A 165 -18.20 -7.41 19.26
CA GLY A 165 -17.44 -8.66 19.39
C GLY A 165 -16.03 -8.49 18.84
N THR A 166 -15.55 -9.45 18.04
CA THR A 166 -14.24 -9.40 17.40
C THR A 166 -14.37 -9.56 15.88
N PHE A 167 -13.58 -8.80 15.13
CA PHE A 167 -13.44 -8.90 13.68
C PHE A 167 -11.95 -8.87 13.35
N ALA A 168 -11.51 -9.79 12.51
CA ALA A 168 -10.15 -9.80 11.98
C ALA A 168 -10.20 -10.45 10.61
N GLN A 169 -9.99 -9.66 9.57
CA GLN A 169 -9.91 -10.11 8.19
C GLN A 169 -8.82 -9.32 7.47
N GLY A 170 -8.31 -9.88 6.39
CA GLY A 170 -7.28 -9.25 5.58
C GLY A 170 -7.17 -9.92 4.23
N PHE A 171 -6.33 -9.33 3.39
CA PHE A 171 -5.92 -9.89 2.11
C PHE A 171 -4.40 -9.84 2.01
N GLN A 172 -3.84 -10.90 1.46
CA GLN A 172 -2.42 -10.97 1.10
C GLN A 172 -2.34 -11.78 -0.18
N ARG A 173 -2.18 -11.10 -1.32
CA ARG A 173 -2.12 -11.77 -2.62
C ARG A 173 -1.30 -10.97 -3.62
N THR A 174 -0.86 -11.66 -4.66
CA THR A 174 -0.25 -11.07 -5.84
C THR A 174 -1.32 -10.92 -6.93
N VAL A 175 -1.49 -9.73 -7.47
CA VAL A 175 -2.39 -9.45 -8.59
C VAL A 175 -1.58 -9.31 -9.88
N PRO A 176 -1.67 -10.28 -10.82
CA PRO A 176 -1.00 -10.19 -12.10
C PRO A 176 -1.81 -9.32 -13.07
N LEU A 177 -1.15 -8.38 -13.73
CA LEU A 177 -1.73 -7.48 -14.73
C LEU A 177 -0.80 -7.38 -15.93
N THR A 178 -1.35 -7.00 -17.08
CA THR A 178 -0.59 -6.60 -18.25
C THR A 178 -0.87 -5.13 -18.50
N LEU A 179 0.13 -4.27 -18.32
CA LEU A 179 0.00 -2.82 -18.39
C LEU A 179 0.79 -2.27 -19.58
N ASN A 180 0.34 -1.16 -20.15
CA ASN A 180 1.07 -0.46 -21.20
C ASN A 180 2.15 0.43 -20.58
N THR A 181 3.33 0.46 -21.19
CA THR A 181 4.32 1.49 -20.86
C THR A 181 3.82 2.87 -21.28
N GLN A 182 4.39 3.92 -20.68
CA GLN A 182 4.06 5.32 -20.99
C GLN A 182 2.57 5.68 -20.79
N GLN A 183 1.83 4.86 -20.04
CA GLN A 183 0.46 5.13 -19.59
C GLN A 183 0.45 5.43 -18.08
N VAL A 184 -0.31 6.45 -17.68
CA VAL A 184 -0.51 6.79 -16.26
C VAL A 184 -1.65 5.97 -15.68
N TYR A 185 -1.33 5.13 -14.71
CA TYR A 185 -2.29 4.41 -13.87
C TYR A 185 -2.53 5.16 -12.57
N TRP A 186 -3.68 4.94 -11.94
CA TRP A 186 -4.06 5.64 -10.71
C TRP A 186 -4.39 4.66 -9.59
N VAL A 187 -3.74 4.83 -8.45
CA VAL A 187 -3.89 3.98 -7.26
C VAL A 187 -4.62 4.77 -6.19
N VAL A 188 -5.54 4.12 -5.48
CA VAL A 188 -6.22 4.66 -4.31
C VAL A 188 -6.10 3.66 -3.16
N LEU A 189 -5.52 4.08 -2.05
CA LEU A 189 -5.40 3.31 -0.81
C LEU A 189 -6.30 3.93 0.24
N ARG A 190 -6.98 3.09 1.04
CA ARG A 190 -7.94 3.51 2.05
C ARG A 190 -7.73 2.72 3.34
N ALA A 191 -7.66 3.44 4.45
CA ALA A 191 -7.72 2.86 5.78
C ALA A 191 -8.67 3.67 6.66
N ASP A 192 -9.55 2.99 7.38
CA ASP A 192 -10.51 3.58 8.30
C ASP A 192 -10.65 2.70 9.53
N ALA A 193 -10.47 3.29 10.70
CA ALA A 193 -10.60 2.64 11.98
C ALA A 193 -11.39 3.55 12.93
N GLY A 194 -12.61 3.14 13.25
CA GLY A 194 -13.49 3.79 14.23
C GLY A 194 -13.72 2.89 15.44
N ALA A 195 -13.66 3.48 16.63
CA ALA A 195 -13.94 2.81 17.90
C ALA A 195 -14.87 3.69 18.74
N ALA A 196 -15.88 3.08 19.38
CA ALA A 196 -16.83 3.78 20.24
C ALA A 196 -17.06 3.02 21.55
N ALA A 197 -17.24 3.74 22.65
CA ALA A 197 -17.60 3.19 23.95
C ALA A 197 -18.81 3.93 24.50
N SER A 198 -19.99 3.32 24.41
CA SER A 198 -21.27 3.94 24.73
C SER A 198 -21.66 3.81 26.21
N LYS A 199 -20.99 2.94 26.98
CA LYS A 199 -21.25 2.70 28.40
C LYS A 199 -19.99 2.94 29.23
N LEU A 200 -20.16 3.30 30.50
CA LEU A 200 -19.03 3.35 31.44
C LEU A 200 -18.36 1.98 31.54
N GLY A 201 -17.04 1.98 31.54
CA GLY A 201 -16.21 0.77 31.57
C GLY A 201 -16.22 -0.05 30.27
N SER A 202 -16.97 0.32 29.23
CA SER A 202 -16.86 -0.35 27.92
C SER A 202 -15.66 0.15 27.13
N SER A 203 -15.13 -0.70 26.25
CA SER A 203 -13.95 -0.40 25.45
C SER A 203 -14.05 -0.98 24.04
N ALA A 204 -13.54 -0.24 23.06
CA ALA A 204 -13.34 -0.72 21.70
C ALA A 204 -11.95 -0.35 21.18
N GLN A 205 -11.43 -1.19 20.29
CA GLN A 205 -10.21 -0.96 19.53
C GLN A 205 -10.46 -1.32 18.07
N ALA A 206 -9.84 -0.56 17.17
CA ALA A 206 -9.96 -0.70 15.74
C ALA A 206 -8.61 -0.38 15.10
N SER A 207 -8.23 -1.15 14.08
CA SER A 207 -7.04 -0.89 13.27
C SER A 207 -7.27 -1.35 11.84
N SER A 208 -6.69 -0.62 10.90
CA SER A 208 -6.75 -0.94 9.48
C SER A 208 -5.44 -0.52 8.81
N PHE A 209 -4.98 -1.29 7.84
CA PHE A 209 -3.71 -1.10 7.15
C PHE A 209 -3.81 -1.57 5.70
N VAL A 210 -3.13 -0.88 4.78
CA VAL A 210 -2.97 -1.27 3.37
C VAL A 210 -1.58 -0.88 2.88
N ASP A 211 -0.93 -1.80 2.17
CA ASP A 211 0.43 -1.67 1.63
C ASP A 211 0.57 -2.47 0.31
N PRO A 212 0.52 -1.81 -0.85
CA PRO A 212 0.88 -2.40 -2.13
C PRO A 212 2.37 -2.26 -2.43
N LEU A 213 2.94 -3.31 -3.03
CA LEU A 213 4.26 -3.35 -3.64
C LEU A 213 4.13 -3.72 -5.11
N PHE A 214 4.72 -2.91 -5.99
CA PHE A 214 4.69 -3.12 -7.44
C PHE A 214 6.01 -3.74 -7.89
N ARG A 215 5.94 -4.70 -8.81
CA ARG A 215 7.13 -5.29 -9.43
C ARG A 215 6.83 -5.75 -10.84
N THR A 216 7.86 -5.90 -11.64
CA THR A 216 7.73 -6.48 -12.97
C THR A 216 7.51 -7.99 -12.88
N GLY A 217 6.77 -8.53 -13.84
CA GLY A 217 6.52 -9.97 -13.97
C GLY A 217 7.70 -10.72 -14.58
N ALA A 218 7.57 -12.04 -14.67
CA ALA A 218 8.60 -12.89 -15.25
C ALA A 218 8.87 -12.52 -16.73
N GLY A 219 10.16 -12.51 -17.12
CA GLY A 219 10.59 -12.22 -18.48
C GLY A 219 10.70 -10.73 -18.83
N VAL A 220 10.46 -9.83 -17.86
CA VAL A 220 10.70 -8.39 -18.03
C VAL A 220 12.13 -8.06 -17.66
N ASP A 221 12.82 -7.31 -18.52
CA ASP A 221 14.16 -6.82 -18.28
C ASP A 221 14.13 -5.59 -17.35
N GLY A 222 14.64 -5.74 -16.13
CA GLY A 222 14.65 -4.67 -15.13
C GLY A 222 15.61 -3.52 -15.44
N ASP A 223 16.54 -3.69 -16.38
CA ASP A 223 17.42 -2.61 -16.83
C ASP A 223 16.74 -1.74 -17.91
N LEU A 224 15.66 -2.26 -18.52
CA LEU A 224 14.92 -1.60 -19.60
C LEU A 224 13.62 -0.94 -19.14
N TYR A 225 13.02 -1.47 -18.07
CA TYR A 225 11.74 -1.00 -17.54
C TYR A 225 11.88 -0.59 -16.08
N ASP A 226 11.39 0.60 -15.75
CA ASP A 226 11.34 1.11 -14.39
C ASP A 226 9.95 1.65 -14.06
N PHE A 227 9.59 1.61 -12.78
CA PHE A 227 8.36 2.24 -12.31
C PHE A 227 8.63 3.67 -11.88
N VAL A 228 7.91 4.62 -12.48
CA VAL A 228 7.93 6.01 -12.07
C VAL A 228 6.63 6.32 -11.34
N PHE A 229 6.74 6.82 -10.11
CA PHE A 229 5.59 7.16 -9.26
C PHE A 229 5.44 8.66 -9.10
N SER A 230 4.25 9.10 -8.68
CA SER A 230 4.01 10.47 -8.24
C SER A 230 5.07 10.92 -7.22
N ALA A 231 5.38 12.22 -7.20
CA ALA A 231 6.33 12.79 -6.26
C ALA A 231 5.99 12.43 -4.80
N GLY A 232 7.01 11.98 -4.05
CA GLY A 232 6.88 11.56 -2.65
C GLY A 232 6.43 10.10 -2.47
N ILE A 233 6.22 9.36 -3.56
CA ILE A 233 5.88 7.94 -3.54
C ILE A 233 7.08 7.09 -3.94
N GLY A 234 7.35 6.06 -3.15
CA GLY A 234 8.36 5.04 -3.38
C GLY A 234 7.75 3.65 -3.48
N ASN A 235 8.58 2.72 -3.93
CA ASN A 235 8.22 1.33 -4.16
C ASN A 235 9.41 0.41 -3.82
N GLN A 236 10.04 0.67 -2.68
CA GLN A 236 11.20 -0.09 -2.22
C GLN A 236 10.81 -0.94 -1.02
N PRO A 237 10.96 -2.28 -1.06
CA PRO A 237 10.62 -3.13 0.07
C PRO A 237 11.41 -2.68 1.30
N VAL A 238 10.72 -2.49 2.42
CA VAL A 238 11.38 -2.18 3.69
C VAL A 238 12.13 -3.44 4.13
N PRO A 239 13.46 -3.38 4.34
CA PRO A 239 14.18 -4.51 4.92
C PRO A 239 13.55 -4.84 6.27
N GLU A 240 13.05 -6.07 6.43
CA GLU A 240 12.57 -6.52 7.74
C GLU A 240 13.70 -6.34 8.76
N PRO A 241 13.46 -5.68 9.92
CA PRO A 241 14.45 -5.65 10.97
C PRO A 241 14.74 -7.10 11.34
N ALA A 242 15.99 -7.54 11.17
CA ALA A 242 16.37 -8.95 11.26
C ALA A 242 15.75 -9.59 12.51
N ALA A 243 14.70 -10.40 12.32
CA ALA A 243 13.92 -10.99 13.41
C ALA A 243 14.81 -11.79 14.39
N VAL A 244 15.97 -12.25 13.90
CA VAL A 244 17.05 -12.90 14.65
C VAL A 244 17.62 -12.03 15.77
N LEU A 245 17.77 -10.71 15.56
CA LEU A 245 18.26 -9.79 16.59
C LEU A 245 17.23 -9.58 17.70
N LEU A 246 15.94 -9.48 17.35
CA LEU A 246 14.86 -9.28 18.33
C LEU A 246 14.58 -10.56 19.14
N THR A 247 14.60 -11.73 18.53
CA THR A 247 14.49 -13.01 19.25
C THR A 247 15.71 -13.30 20.10
N GLY A 248 16.92 -12.99 19.63
CA GLY A 248 18.16 -13.14 20.39
C GLY A 248 18.20 -12.25 21.65
N LEU A 249 17.83 -10.98 21.53
CA LEU A 249 17.74 -10.06 22.68
C LEU A 249 16.61 -10.45 23.65
N GLY A 250 15.46 -10.88 23.12
CA GLY A 250 14.33 -11.34 23.92
C GLY A 250 14.67 -12.59 24.76
N LEU A 251 15.33 -13.58 24.15
CA LEU A 251 15.78 -14.79 24.84
C LEU A 251 16.91 -14.49 25.83
N GLY A 252 17.83 -13.59 25.49
CA GLY A 252 18.90 -13.15 26.39
C GLY A 252 18.36 -12.49 27.67
N MET A 253 17.37 -11.60 27.54
CA MET A 253 16.71 -10.98 28.70
C MET A 253 15.91 -11.98 29.54
N LEU A 254 15.25 -12.97 28.89
CA LEU A 254 14.54 -14.04 29.60
C LEU A 254 15.52 -14.92 30.41
N ALA A 255 16.65 -15.29 29.82
CA ALA A 255 17.70 -16.10 30.47
C ALA A 255 18.34 -15.36 31.67
N LEU A 256 18.57 -14.05 31.55
CA LEU A 256 19.06 -13.22 32.66
C LEU A 256 18.04 -13.12 33.79
N ARG A 257 16.74 -13.08 33.48
CA ARG A 257 15.67 -13.07 34.48
C ARG A 257 15.56 -14.41 35.20
N MET A 258 15.68 -15.53 34.48
CA MET A 258 15.66 -16.87 35.07
C MET A 258 16.86 -17.14 35.99
N ARG A 259 18.06 -16.64 35.65
CA ARG A 259 19.25 -16.78 36.51
C ARG A 259 19.14 -16.03 37.85
N ARG A 260 18.36 -14.95 37.92
CA ARG A 260 18.15 -14.19 39.17
C ARG A 260 17.13 -14.84 40.11
N SER A 261 16.26 -15.71 39.60
CA SER A 261 15.27 -16.44 40.41
C SER A 261 15.80 -17.73 41.03
N ALA A 262 16.97 -18.21 40.61
CA ALA A 262 17.65 -19.33 41.24
C ALA A 262 18.51 -18.85 42.42
N SER A 263 17.87 -18.29 43.45
CA SER A 263 18.53 -18.09 44.75
C SER A 263 18.57 -19.44 45.48
N PRO A 264 19.74 -19.91 45.96
CA PRO A 264 19.82 -21.17 46.67
C PRO A 264 19.08 -21.05 48.00
N ALA A 265 18.09 -21.91 48.20
CA ALA A 265 17.48 -22.16 49.50
C ALA A 265 18.57 -22.56 50.49
N GLN A 266 19.05 -21.59 51.27
CA GLN A 266 20.03 -21.80 52.30
C GLN A 266 19.32 -22.43 53.50
N ARG A 267 19.48 -23.76 53.58
CA ARG A 267 19.03 -24.63 54.68
C ARG A 267 19.34 -24.03 56.04
N ARG A 268 18.32 -23.92 56.90
CA ARG A 268 18.37 -24.27 58.33
C ARG A 268 17.00 -24.76 58.77
#